data_AF-A0A7S2I4M2-F1
#
_entry.id   AF-A0A7S2I4M2-F1
#
_cell.length_a   1.000
_cell.length_b   1.000
_cell.length_c   1.000
_cell.angle_alpha   90.00
_cell.angle_beta   90.00
_cell.angle_gamma   90.00
#
_symmetry.space_group_name_H-M   'P 1'
#
loop_
_entity.id
_entity.type
_entity.pdbx_description
1 polymer ?
#
loop_
_entity_poly.entity_id
_entity_poly.type
_entity_poly.pdbx_seq_one_letter_code
_entity_poly.pdbx_strand_id
1 'polypeptide(L)'
;CSSTLVALDCAAQASRMGRQEFAMVAGTNLQLRIDMWIGFCKMTGLAGDGRCKTFDASADGFGRSEGSGAMVLRMRAAAEAKKEHAIALVRGSCVNQDGRSATITAPSGPAQQRALQSSLRDGELRALEVS
;
A
#
# COMPACT_ATOMS: atom_id res chain seq x y z
N CYS A 1 -4.15 2.62 6.68
CA CYS A 1 -3.53 3.25 5.50
C CYS A 1 -3.11 2.25 4.42
N SER A 2 -2.85 0.98 4.73
CA SER A 2 -2.32 -0.01 3.77
C SER A 2 -3.37 -0.89 3.09
N SER A 3 -4.67 -0.74 3.38
CA SER A 3 -5.71 -1.71 2.99
C SER A 3 -5.72 -2.07 1.50
N THR A 4 -5.57 -1.08 0.61
CA THR A 4 -5.55 -1.32 -0.85
C THR A 4 -4.30 -2.07 -1.31
N LEU A 5 -3.13 -1.81 -0.69
CA LEU A 5 -1.90 -2.54 -0.99
C LEU A 5 -1.93 -3.97 -0.41
N VAL A 6 -2.59 -4.18 0.72
CA VAL A 6 -2.85 -5.53 1.25
C VAL A 6 -3.78 -6.32 0.32
N ALA A 7 -4.83 -5.68 -0.20
CA ALA A 7 -5.70 -6.32 -1.20
C ALA A 7 -4.95 -6.66 -2.49
N LEU A 8 -4.04 -5.79 -2.93
CA LEU A 8 -3.14 -6.05 -4.06
C LEU A 8 -2.24 -7.26 -3.79
N ASP A 9 -1.59 -7.34 -2.62
CA ASP A 9 -0.73 -8.46 -2.25
C ASP A 9 -1.53 -9.77 -2.22
N CYS A 10 -2.70 -9.79 -1.58
CA CYS A 10 -3.58 -10.98 -1.59
C CYS A 10 -3.94 -11.43 -3.01
N ALA A 11 -4.27 -10.49 -3.91
CA ALA A 11 -4.58 -10.81 -5.30
C ALA A 11 -3.35 -11.32 -6.06
N ALA A 12 -2.18 -10.70 -5.88
CA ALA A 12 -0.93 -11.13 -6.49
C ALA A 12 -0.55 -12.56 -6.05
N GLN A 13 -0.65 -12.86 -4.75
CA GLN A 13 -0.39 -14.19 -4.19
C GLN A 13 -1.38 -15.24 -4.72
N ALA A 14 -2.68 -14.94 -4.72
CA ALA A 14 -3.70 -15.84 -5.24
C ALA A 14 -3.52 -16.10 -6.75
N SER A 15 -3.13 -15.08 -7.51
CA SER A 15 -2.73 -15.24 -8.90
C SER A 15 -1.53 -16.18 -8.99
N ARG A 16 -0.39 -15.91 -8.35
CA ARG A 16 0.83 -16.76 -8.41
C ARG A 16 0.56 -18.24 -8.12
N MET A 17 -0.39 -18.53 -7.22
CA MET A 17 -0.82 -19.91 -6.89
C MET A 17 -1.75 -20.55 -7.94
N GLY A 18 -2.03 -19.89 -9.06
CA GLY A 18 -2.94 -20.35 -10.10
C GLY A 18 -4.41 -20.38 -9.68
N ARG A 19 -4.80 -19.69 -8.59
CA ARG A 19 -6.17 -19.76 -8.05
C ARG A 19 -7.16 -18.85 -8.76
N GLN A 20 -6.66 -17.90 -9.56
CA GLN A 20 -7.48 -16.98 -10.33
C GLN A 20 -6.78 -16.59 -11.63
N GLU A 21 -7.56 -16.47 -12.70
CA GLU A 21 -7.07 -15.92 -13.98
C GLU A 21 -7.03 -14.39 -13.95
N PHE A 22 -7.93 -13.79 -13.18
CA PHE A 22 -8.18 -12.35 -13.11
C PHE A 22 -8.53 -11.96 -11.67
N ALA A 23 -8.13 -10.75 -11.26
CA ALA A 23 -8.56 -10.14 -10.02
C ALA A 23 -8.89 -8.65 -10.23
N MET A 24 -9.91 -8.16 -9.53
CA MET A 24 -10.13 -6.73 -9.36
C MET A 24 -9.68 -6.32 -7.97
N VAL A 25 -8.82 -5.30 -7.89
CA VAL A 25 -8.38 -4.71 -6.63
C VAL A 25 -8.88 -3.27 -6.60
N ALA A 26 -9.63 -2.92 -5.56
CA ALA A 26 -10.18 -1.58 -5.39
C ALA A 26 -9.90 -1.05 -3.99
N GLY A 27 -9.87 0.28 -3.89
CA GLY A 27 -9.74 1.01 -2.64
C GLY A 27 -10.66 2.21 -2.66
N THR A 28 -11.37 2.46 -1.55
CA THR A 28 -12.17 3.65 -1.36
C THR A 28 -11.98 4.18 0.05
N ASN A 29 -11.95 5.50 0.18
CA ASN A 29 -11.97 6.20 1.46
C ASN A 29 -12.85 7.44 1.34
N LEU A 30 -13.91 7.48 2.15
CA LEU A 30 -14.84 8.60 2.26
C LEU A 30 -14.92 9.05 3.72
N GLN A 31 -14.97 10.36 3.94
CA GLN A 31 -14.97 11.05 5.21
C GLN A 31 -16.39 11.49 5.59
N LEU A 32 -17.31 10.53 5.60
CA LEU A 32 -18.75 10.78 5.79
C LEU A 32 -19.14 11.17 7.22
N ARG A 33 -18.23 11.00 8.19
CA ARG A 33 -18.47 11.23 9.62
C ARG A 33 -17.34 12.00 10.26
N ILE A 34 -17.70 12.89 11.19
CA ILE A 34 -16.76 13.71 11.95
C ILE A 34 -16.00 12.94 13.03
N ASP A 35 -16.49 11.78 13.49
CA ASP A 35 -15.88 11.07 14.62
C ASP A 35 -14.41 10.69 14.36
N MET A 36 -14.08 10.31 13.12
CA MET A 36 -12.69 10.04 12.74
C MET A 36 -11.82 11.30 12.80
N TRP A 37 -12.36 12.46 12.42
CA TRP A 37 -11.64 13.73 12.57
C TRP A 37 -11.34 14.01 14.04
N ILE A 38 -12.34 13.91 14.91
CA ILE A 38 -12.20 14.10 16.35
C ILE A 38 -11.17 13.10 16.93
N GLY A 39 -11.23 11.84 16.51
CA GLY A 39 -10.28 10.81 16.94
C GLY A 39 -8.83 11.15 16.58
N PHE A 40 -8.57 11.58 15.34
CA PHE A 40 -7.22 11.97 14.94
C PHE A 40 -6.75 13.28 15.59
N CYS A 41 -7.64 14.25 15.86
CA CYS A 41 -7.31 15.43 16.67
C CYS A 41 -6.86 15.04 18.09
N LYS A 42 -7.59 14.13 18.75
CA LYS A 42 -7.27 13.67 20.11
C LYS A 42 -5.93 12.94 20.20
N MET A 43 -5.51 12.29 19.11
CA MET A 43 -4.19 11.65 19.00
C MET A 43 -3.11 12.59 18.46
N THR A 44 -3.40 13.89 18.33
CA THR A 44 -2.49 14.90 17.76
C THR A 44 -1.90 14.48 16.41
N GLY A 45 -2.67 13.76 15.60
CA GLY A 45 -2.21 13.19 14.34
C GLY A 45 -2.39 14.09 13.12
N LEU A 46 -3.25 15.11 13.23
CA LEU A 46 -3.58 16.00 12.11
C LEU A 46 -2.67 17.23 12.08
N ALA A 47 -2.19 17.58 10.89
CA ALA A 47 -1.52 18.85 10.66
C ALA A 47 -2.51 20.01 10.80
N GLY A 48 -2.09 21.12 11.40
CA GLY A 48 -2.98 22.26 11.68
C GLY A 48 -3.49 22.96 10.40
N ASP A 49 -2.70 22.92 9.35
CA ASP A 49 -3.04 23.44 8.01
C ASP A 49 -3.64 22.38 7.09
N GLY A 50 -3.83 21.16 7.59
CA GLY A 50 -4.40 20.04 6.84
C GLY A 50 -3.52 19.51 5.71
N ARG A 51 -2.22 19.84 5.66
CA ARG A 51 -1.31 19.38 4.59
C ARG A 51 -0.36 18.30 5.07
N CYS A 52 -0.10 17.30 4.23
CA CYS A 52 1.01 16.38 4.43
C CYS A 52 2.31 17.04 3.94
N LYS A 53 3.21 17.38 4.86
CA LYS A 53 4.52 18.00 4.56
C LYS A 53 5.62 16.93 4.56
N THR A 54 5.49 15.95 3.67
CA THR A 54 6.33 14.74 3.67
C THR A 54 7.82 15.09 3.59
N PHE A 55 8.60 14.61 4.56
CA PHE A 55 10.05 14.85 4.71
C PHE A 55 10.47 16.29 5.01
N ASP A 56 9.54 17.20 5.29
CA ASP A 56 9.85 18.57 5.66
C ASP A 56 10.12 18.70 7.17
N ALA A 57 11.04 19.60 7.55
CA ALA A 57 11.35 19.86 8.96
C ALA A 57 10.17 20.47 9.75
N SER A 58 9.22 21.10 9.05
CA SER A 58 7.99 21.67 9.62
C SER A 58 6.80 20.71 9.66
N ALA A 59 7.02 19.41 9.37
CA ALA A 59 5.97 18.40 9.41
C ALA A 59 5.37 18.25 10.82
N ASP A 60 4.06 18.45 10.92
CA ASP A 60 3.29 18.54 12.17
C ASP A 60 2.10 17.56 12.23
N GLY A 61 1.98 16.66 11.26
CA GLY A 61 0.91 15.66 11.18
C GLY A 61 0.56 15.33 9.73
N PHE A 62 -0.59 14.71 9.51
CA PHE A 62 -1.10 14.42 8.17
C PHE A 62 -2.41 15.17 7.86
N GLY A 63 -2.59 15.49 6.59
CA GLY A 63 -3.87 15.88 6.02
C GLY A 63 -4.70 14.65 5.65
N ARG A 64 -6.01 14.71 5.87
CA ARG A 64 -6.92 13.66 5.41
C ARG A 64 -7.46 13.98 4.02
N SER A 65 -7.76 12.94 3.24
CA SER A 65 -8.34 13.07 1.92
C SER A 65 -9.38 11.98 1.66
N GLU A 66 -10.20 12.19 0.63
CA GLU A 66 -11.08 11.20 0.06
C GLU A 66 -10.54 10.71 -1.28
N GLY A 67 -10.99 9.53 -1.70
CA GLY A 67 -10.62 8.98 -3.00
C GLY A 67 -11.13 7.57 -3.20
N SER A 68 -11.30 7.20 -4.47
CA SER A 68 -11.64 5.85 -4.89
C SER A 68 -10.87 5.49 -6.15
N GLY A 69 -10.45 4.23 -6.26
CA GLY A 69 -9.72 3.73 -7.41
C GLY A 69 -9.78 2.21 -7.48
N ALA A 70 -9.63 1.68 -8.69
CA ALA A 70 -9.59 0.25 -8.94
C ALA A 70 -8.58 -0.07 -10.05
N MET A 71 -8.04 -1.27 -9.97
CA MET A 71 -7.19 -1.86 -10.98
C MET A 71 -7.59 -3.30 -11.23
N VAL A 72 -7.24 -3.76 -12.42
CA VAL A 72 -7.43 -5.12 -12.88
C VAL A 72 -6.07 -5.79 -12.96
N LEU A 73 -5.98 -6.97 -12.38
CA LEU A 73 -4.81 -7.83 -12.44
C LEU A 73 -5.15 -9.06 -13.27
N ARG A 74 -4.19 -9.46 -14.10
CA ARG A 74 -4.25 -10.71 -14.84
C ARG A 74 -2.90 -11.39 -14.77
N MET A 75 -2.92 -12.71 -14.87
CA MET A 75 -1.71 -13.47 -15.14
C MET A 75 -1.00 -12.96 -16.39
N ARG A 76 0.30 -12.72 -16.29
CA ARG A 76 1.13 -12.23 -17.41
C ARG A 76 0.97 -13.11 -18.64
N ALA A 77 1.10 -14.42 -18.48
CA ALA A 77 0.94 -15.37 -19.58
C ALA A 77 -0.45 -15.29 -20.24
N ALA A 78 -1.51 -15.07 -19.45
CA ALA A 78 -2.86 -14.93 -19.98
C ALA A 78 -3.06 -13.59 -20.70
N ALA A 79 -2.50 -12.50 -20.19
CA ALA A 79 -2.52 -11.20 -20.86
C ALA A 79 -1.74 -11.24 -22.19
N GLU A 80 -0.57 -11.88 -22.20
CA GLU A 80 0.25 -12.10 -23.42
C GLU A 80 -0.50 -12.95 -24.45
N ALA A 81 -1.10 -14.07 -24.04
CA ALA A 81 -1.88 -14.95 -24.92
C ALA A 81 -3.08 -14.22 -25.54
N LYS A 82 -3.72 -13.33 -24.78
CA LYS A 82 -4.87 -12.52 -25.23
C LYS A 82 -4.46 -11.23 -25.94
N LYS A 83 -3.16 -10.94 -26.07
CA LYS A 83 -2.61 -9.69 -26.63
C LYS A 83 -3.23 -8.45 -25.95
N GLU A 84 -3.49 -8.56 -24.65
CA GLU A 84 -4.02 -7.45 -23.86
C GLU A 84 -2.92 -6.44 -23.57
N HIS A 85 -3.28 -5.15 -23.58
CA HIS A 85 -2.34 -4.09 -23.23
C HIS A 85 -2.22 -3.96 -21.70
N ALA A 86 -1.07 -4.34 -21.17
CA ALA A 86 -0.75 -4.15 -19.75
C ALA A 86 -0.14 -2.76 -19.51
N ILE A 87 -0.68 -2.01 -18.55
CA ILE A 87 -0.18 -0.68 -18.16
C ILE A 87 1.07 -0.74 -17.27
N ALA A 88 1.23 -1.84 -16.52
CA ALA A 88 2.34 -2.08 -15.61
C ALA A 88 2.43 -3.57 -15.26
N LEU A 89 3.58 -3.98 -14.70
CA LEU A 89 3.79 -5.32 -14.16
C LEU A 89 4.05 -5.24 -12.66
N VAL A 90 3.23 -5.96 -11.87
CA VAL A 90 3.51 -6.17 -10.45
C VAL A 90 4.65 -7.19 -10.34
N ARG A 91 5.86 -6.69 -10.10
CA ARG A 91 7.06 -7.54 -9.99
C ARG A 91 7.08 -8.31 -8.68
N GLY A 92 6.88 -7.62 -7.56
CA GLY A 92 6.86 -8.22 -6.24
C GLY A 92 6.00 -7.43 -5.26
N SER A 93 5.49 -8.11 -4.24
CA SER A 93 4.76 -7.51 -3.13
C SER A 93 5.05 -8.24 -1.82
N CYS A 94 4.84 -7.55 -0.69
CA CYS A 94 4.94 -8.16 0.62
C CYS A 94 4.11 -7.38 1.63
N VAL A 95 3.41 -8.11 2.51
CA VAL A 95 2.76 -7.57 3.71
C VAL A 95 3.43 -8.15 4.95
N ASN A 96 3.70 -7.30 5.94
CA ASN A 96 4.14 -7.72 7.26
C ASN A 96 3.48 -6.86 8.36
N GLN A 97 3.99 -6.98 9.58
CA GLN A 97 3.54 -6.21 10.73
C GLN A 97 4.74 -5.65 11.51
N ASP A 98 4.51 -4.52 12.17
CA ASP A 98 5.53 -3.83 12.97
C ASP A 98 6.00 -4.65 14.18
N GLY A 99 5.13 -5.53 14.70
CA GLY A 99 5.41 -6.37 15.86
C GLY A 99 5.50 -5.54 17.14
N ARG A 100 6.49 -5.83 18.00
CA ARG A 100 6.74 -5.03 19.21
C ARG A 100 7.43 -3.71 18.83
N SER A 101 6.70 -2.61 18.90
CA SER A 101 7.18 -1.24 18.71
C SER A 101 6.99 -0.38 19.98
N ALA A 102 7.38 0.91 19.93
CA ALA A 102 7.32 1.81 21.07
C ALA A 102 5.88 2.07 21.58
N THR A 103 4.92 2.11 20.67
CA THR A 103 3.48 2.16 20.95
C THR A 103 2.73 1.43 19.83
N ILE A 104 1.47 1.06 20.06
CA ILE A 104 0.65 0.38 19.05
C ILE A 104 0.54 1.14 17.70
N THR A 105 0.70 2.47 17.71
CA THR A 105 0.65 3.32 16.51
C THR A 105 2.03 3.77 16.03
N ALA A 106 3.09 3.52 16.80
CA ALA A 106 4.44 3.91 16.41
C ALA A 106 4.99 2.98 15.32
N PRO A 107 5.46 3.53 14.19
CA PRO A 107 6.03 2.74 13.10
C PRO A 107 7.34 2.05 13.53
N SER A 108 7.67 0.92 12.89
CA SER A 108 8.91 0.18 13.13
C SER A 108 9.85 0.20 11.93
N GLY A 109 10.93 0.99 12.01
CA GLY A 109 11.96 1.07 10.95
C GLY A 109 12.53 -0.29 10.54
N PRO A 110 12.96 -1.15 11.47
CA PRO A 110 13.42 -2.50 11.14
C PRO A 110 12.36 -3.38 10.47
N ALA A 111 11.07 -3.23 10.83
CA ALA A 111 9.99 -3.98 10.17
C ALA A 111 9.77 -3.50 8.73
N GLN A 112 9.82 -2.18 8.50
CA GLN A 112 9.72 -1.59 7.16
C GLN A 112 10.90 -2.03 6.26
N GLN A 113 12.13 -2.02 6.78
CA GLN A 113 13.30 -2.53 6.05
C GLN A 113 13.11 -3.99 5.62
N ARG A 114 12.60 -4.84 6.52
CA ARG A 114 12.30 -6.25 6.19
C ARG A 114 11.19 -6.37 5.14
N ALA A 115 10.13 -5.55 5.22
CA ALA A 115 9.06 -5.53 4.22
C ALA A 115 9.60 -5.21 2.83
N LEU A 116 10.42 -4.15 2.73
CA LEU A 116 11.06 -3.73 1.48
C LEU A 116 11.96 -4.82 0.92
N GLN A 117 12.83 -5.40 1.74
CA GLN A 117 13.71 -6.50 1.31
C GLN A 117 12.93 -7.73 0.85
N SER A 118 11.84 -8.09 1.54
CA SER A 118 10.98 -9.21 1.12
C SER A 118 10.26 -8.94 -0.19
N SER A 119 9.74 -7.71 -0.40
CA SER A 119 9.11 -7.33 -1.66
C SER A 119 10.09 -7.37 -2.84
N LEU A 120 11.33 -6.90 -2.64
CA LEU A 120 12.40 -7.00 -3.65
C LEU A 120 12.74 -8.45 -3.97
N ARG A 121 12.83 -9.32 -2.96
CA ARG A 121 13.06 -10.76 -3.16
C ARG A 121 11.90 -11.42 -3.91
N ASP A 122 10.65 -11.11 -3.55
CA ASP A 122 9.45 -11.64 -4.23
C ASP A 122 9.40 -11.23 -5.73
N GLY A 123 9.96 -10.07 -6.05
CA GLY A 123 10.09 -9.58 -7.43
C GLY A 123 11.37 -9.94 -8.15
N GLU A 124 12.28 -10.68 -7.50
CA GLU A 124 13.61 -11.02 -8.01
C GLU A 124 14.38 -9.77 -8.48
N LEU A 125 14.37 -8.71 -7.65
CA LEU A 125 14.99 -7.42 -7.94
C LEU A 125 16.10 -7.10 -6.94
N ARG A 126 17.16 -6.44 -7.43
CA ARG A 126 18.13 -5.76 -6.57
C ARG A 126 17.72 -4.31 -6.36
N ALA A 127 18.14 -3.72 -5.24
CA ALA A 127 17.85 -2.32 -4.93
C ALA A 127 18.31 -1.34 -6.03
N LEU A 128 19.44 -1.63 -6.69
CA LEU A 128 19.99 -0.81 -7.79
C LEU A 128 19.14 -0.83 -9.07
N GLU A 129 18.15 -1.72 -9.16
CA GLU A 129 17.22 -1.81 -10.30
C GLU A 129 15.95 -0.98 -10.07
N VAL A 130 15.81 -0.36 -8.89
CA VAL A 130 14.70 0.54 -8.57
C VAL A 130 15.19 1.99 -8.76
N SER A 131 14.56 2.69 -9.70
CA SER A 131 14.87 4.07 -10.10
C SER A 131 13.86 5.07 -9.57
#